data_AF-A0A0F9A6R3-F1
#
_entry.id   AF-A0A0F9A6R3-F1
#
_cell.length_a   1.000
_cell.length_b   1.000
_cell.length_c   1.000
_cell.angle_alpha   90.00
_cell.angle_beta   90.00
_cell.angle_gamma   90.00
#
_symmetry.space_group_name_H-M   'P 1'
#
loop_
_entity.id
_entity.type
_entity.pdbx_description
1 polymer ?
#
loop_
_entity_poly.entity_id
_entity_poly.type
_entity_poly.pdbx_seq_one_letter_code
_entity_poly.pdbx_strand_id
1 'polypeptide(L)'
;MTDEQEQTQEREPETPLEQGGDISELFKPVGTQTLEFEARGRLWRFHHRALSWAEHFNLVERAWETVEEIDENTGEVSLERRFNAHRYYETALMLALEEGPGGKKPTLVELRQLGSDVIRSLVAAVPSPNLASQVEKAKKD
;
A
#
# COMPACT_ATOMS: atom_id res chain seq x y z
N MET A 1 26.60 -68.92 1.87
CA MET A 1 25.15 -68.68 1.72
C MET A 1 24.79 -67.60 2.72
N THR A 2 24.29 -66.46 2.22
CA THR A 2 23.56 -65.34 2.88
C THR A 2 24.28 -64.63 4.04
N ASP A 3 24.76 -63.40 3.87
CA ASP A 3 24.06 -62.08 3.80
C ASP A 3 23.94 -61.47 5.21
N GLU A 4 24.46 -60.26 5.42
CA GLU A 4 23.76 -59.17 6.13
C GLU A 4 24.57 -57.85 6.19
N GLN A 5 24.08 -56.89 5.39
CA GLN A 5 23.83 -55.47 5.73
C GLN A 5 25.01 -54.50 5.91
N GLU A 6 25.39 -53.86 4.80
CA GLU A 6 25.93 -52.50 4.81
C GLU A 6 24.77 -51.49 4.71
N GLN A 7 24.52 -50.75 5.80
CA GLN A 7 23.62 -49.60 5.85
C GLN A 7 24.22 -48.46 5.02
N THR A 8 23.58 -48.12 3.90
CA THR A 8 23.83 -46.87 3.18
C THR A 8 22.95 -45.79 3.81
N GLN A 9 23.54 -44.88 4.59
CA GLN A 9 22.86 -43.67 5.04
C GLN A 9 22.65 -42.74 3.84
N GLU A 10 21.40 -42.53 3.45
CA GLU A 10 20.99 -41.44 2.56
C GLU A 10 21.33 -40.10 3.24
N ARG A 11 22.29 -39.36 2.68
CA ARG A 11 22.45 -37.94 2.98
C ARG A 11 21.38 -37.17 2.21
N GLU A 12 20.45 -36.57 2.93
CA GLU A 12 19.54 -35.56 2.38
C GLU A 12 20.37 -34.45 1.69
N PRO A 13 19.96 -33.94 0.52
CA PRO A 13 20.65 -32.83 -0.12
C PRO A 13 20.45 -31.58 0.74
N GLU A 14 21.54 -31.00 1.24
CA GLU A 14 21.54 -29.70 1.89
C GLU A 14 21.00 -28.67 0.88
N THR A 15 19.73 -28.28 1.06
CA THR A 15 19.14 -27.17 0.32
C THR A 15 20.05 -25.96 0.57
N PRO A 16 20.62 -25.33 -0.48
CA PRO A 16 21.43 -24.14 -0.27
C PRO A 16 20.55 -23.11 0.43
N LEU A 17 20.98 -22.69 1.63
CA LEU A 17 20.33 -21.61 2.39
C LEU A 17 20.12 -20.46 1.42
N GLU A 18 18.85 -20.10 1.17
CA GLU A 18 18.51 -18.92 0.40
C GLU A 18 19.33 -17.76 0.98
N GLN A 19 20.28 -17.24 0.19
CA GLN A 19 20.99 -16.04 0.59
C GLN A 19 19.94 -14.96 0.76
N GLY A 20 19.66 -14.61 2.01
CA GLY A 20 18.72 -13.56 2.36
C GLY A 20 19.03 -12.34 1.51
N GLY A 21 18.02 -11.85 0.78
CA GLY A 21 18.14 -10.65 -0.02
C GLY A 21 18.73 -9.52 0.82
N ASP A 22 19.59 -8.70 0.21
CA ASP A 22 20.27 -7.60 0.87
C ASP A 22 19.24 -6.69 1.57
N ILE A 23 19.20 -6.77 2.91
CA ILE A 23 18.29 -5.97 3.74
C ILE A 23 18.53 -4.47 3.55
N SER A 24 19.66 -4.06 2.98
CA SER A 24 19.95 -2.66 2.62
C SER A 24 18.95 -2.10 1.61
N GLU A 25 18.28 -2.94 0.81
CA GLU A 25 17.17 -2.51 -0.05
C GLU A 25 15.98 -1.95 0.73
N LEU A 26 15.77 -2.44 1.96
CA LEU A 26 14.73 -1.94 2.86
C LEU A 26 15.07 -0.55 3.42
N PHE A 27 16.34 -0.14 3.35
CA PHE A 27 16.87 1.10 3.91
C PHE A 27 17.40 2.09 2.86
N LYS A 28 17.32 1.78 1.56
CA LYS A 28 17.62 2.76 0.51
C LYS A 28 16.69 3.96 0.74
N PRO A 29 17.22 5.19 0.95
CA PRO A 29 16.38 6.37 1.03
C PRO A 29 15.59 6.39 -0.27
N VAL A 30 14.25 6.38 -0.15
CA VAL A 30 13.41 6.25 -1.34
C VAL A 30 13.51 7.57 -2.08
N GLY A 31 14.47 7.62 -2.99
CA GLY A 31 14.70 8.76 -3.85
C GLY A 31 13.43 9.07 -4.62
N THR A 32 13.29 10.33 -5.00
CA THR A 32 12.22 10.78 -5.88
C THR A 32 12.19 9.92 -7.15
N GLN A 33 11.04 9.31 -7.40
CA GLN A 33 10.70 8.52 -8.57
C GLN A 33 9.86 9.37 -9.53
N THR A 34 9.98 9.08 -10.83
CA THR A 34 9.18 9.73 -11.86
C THR A 34 8.10 8.77 -12.33
N LEU A 35 6.84 9.17 -12.20
CA LEU A 35 5.70 8.49 -12.79
C LEU A 35 5.31 9.22 -14.08
N GLU A 36 5.42 8.53 -15.20
CA GLU A 36 5.09 9.05 -16.52
C GLU A 36 4.07 8.15 -17.23
N PHE A 37 2.97 8.73 -17.72
CA PHE A 37 1.92 8.00 -18.42
C PHE A 37 1.11 8.92 -19.34
N GLU A 38 0.51 8.34 -20.39
CA GLU A 38 -0.39 9.05 -21.27
C GLU A 38 -1.84 8.91 -20.80
N ALA A 39 -2.55 10.02 -20.69
CA ALA A 39 -3.97 10.05 -20.38
C ALA A 39 -4.62 11.27 -21.03
N ARG A 40 -5.80 11.07 -21.63
CA ARG A 40 -6.57 12.12 -22.36
C ARG A 40 -5.76 12.80 -23.48
N GLY A 41 -4.93 12.04 -24.18
CA GLY A 41 -4.06 12.57 -25.25
C GLY A 41 -2.97 13.52 -24.77
N ARG A 42 -2.63 13.48 -23.48
CA ARG A 42 -1.56 14.26 -22.85
C ARG A 42 -0.62 13.33 -22.11
N LEU A 43 0.69 13.58 -22.23
CA LEU A 43 1.70 12.98 -21.38
C LEU A 43 1.69 13.67 -20.01
N TRP A 44 1.49 12.87 -18.96
CA TRP A 44 1.55 13.30 -17.57
C TRP A 44 2.88 12.85 -16.97
N ARG A 45 3.52 13.76 -16.24
CA ARG A 45 4.73 13.48 -15.49
C ARG A 45 4.56 14.00 -14.07
N PHE A 46 4.79 13.12 -13.11
CA PHE A 46 4.77 13.43 -11.68
C PHE A 46 6.05 12.91 -11.04
N HIS A 47 6.55 13.64 -10.06
CA HIS A 47 7.62 13.22 -9.18
C HIS A 47 7.03 12.87 -7.83
N HIS A 48 7.35 11.67 -7.34
CA HIS A 48 6.84 11.16 -6.08
C HIS A 48 7.94 10.44 -5.31
N ARG A 49 7.84 10.44 -3.99
CA ARG A 49 8.63 9.55 -3.13
C ARG A 49 7.77 8.40 -2.67
N ALA A 50 8.38 7.29 -2.26
CA ALA A 50 7.63 6.31 -1.50
C ALA A 50 7.35 6.85 -0.09
N LEU A 51 6.21 6.43 0.43
CA LEU A 51 5.86 6.65 1.83
C LEU A 51 6.64 5.65 2.67
N SER A 52 7.17 6.13 3.80
CA SER A 52 7.72 5.25 4.82
C SER A 52 6.63 4.35 5.41
N TRP A 53 7.04 3.24 6.02
CA TRP A 53 6.14 2.36 6.75
C TRP A 53 5.32 3.09 7.83
N ALA A 54 5.95 4.02 8.55
CA ALA A 54 5.29 4.81 9.58
C ALA A 54 4.21 5.74 8.98
N GLU A 55 4.50 6.41 7.87
CA GLU A 55 3.53 7.25 7.17
C GLU A 55 2.36 6.43 6.63
N HIS A 56 2.64 5.29 6.02
CA HIS A 56 1.62 4.37 5.54
C HIS A 56 0.68 3.91 6.67
N PHE A 57 1.23 3.49 7.81
CA PHE A 57 0.43 3.01 8.94
C PHE A 57 -0.43 4.13 9.53
N ASN A 58 0.15 5.32 9.76
CA ASN A 58 -0.58 6.49 10.22
C ASN A 58 -1.73 6.89 9.28
N LEU A 59 -1.54 6.74 7.96
CA LEU A 59 -2.60 6.99 6.98
C LEU A 59 -3.74 5.99 7.10
N VAL A 60 -3.43 4.71 7.31
CA VAL A 60 -4.46 3.68 7.50
C VAL A 60 -5.27 3.96 8.76
N GLU A 61 -4.62 4.24 9.88
CA GLU A 61 -5.32 4.57 11.14
C GLU A 61 -6.25 5.78 10.98
N ARG A 62 -5.78 6.85 10.33
CA ARG A 62 -6.56 8.08 10.11
C ARG A 62 -7.68 7.95 9.09
N ALA A 63 -7.67 6.88 8.30
CA ALA A 63 -8.70 6.59 7.31
C ALA A 63 -9.86 5.76 7.90
N TRP A 64 -9.72 5.22 9.12
CA TRP A 64 -10.86 4.66 9.84
C TRP A 64 -11.74 5.77 10.41
N GLU A 65 -13.04 5.67 10.18
CA GLU A 65 -14.05 6.59 10.69
C GLU A 65 -15.16 5.80 11.40
N THR A 66 -15.71 6.40 12.45
CA THR A 66 -16.91 5.89 13.11
C THR A 66 -18.11 6.48 12.39
N VAL A 67 -18.97 5.61 11.86
CA VAL A 67 -20.18 5.98 11.13
C VAL A 67 -21.38 5.51 11.96
N GLU A 68 -22.34 6.39 12.13
CA GLU A 68 -23.66 6.03 12.67
C GLU A 68 -24.46 5.35 11.58
N GLU A 69 -24.87 4.11 11.83
CA GLU A 69 -25.77 3.37 10.96
C GLU A 69 -27.12 3.22 11.66
N ILE A 70 -28.15 3.71 10.99
CA ILE A 70 -29.54 3.65 11.46
C ILE A 70 -30.20 2.51 10.72
N ASP A 71 -30.66 1.49 11.46
CA ASP A 71 -31.52 0.46 10.89
C ASP A 71 -32.88 1.10 10.55
N GLU A 72 -33.19 1.17 9.26
CA GLU A 72 -34.43 1.79 8.75
C GLU A 72 -35.70 1.08 9.23
N ASN A 73 -35.61 -0.18 9.65
CA ASN A 73 -36.75 -0.98 10.09
C ASN A 73 -37.00 -0.87 11.61
N THR A 74 -35.93 -0.81 12.40
CA THR A 74 -36.01 -0.80 13.87
C THR A 74 -35.78 0.58 14.48
N GLY A 75 -35.20 1.52 13.72
CA GLY A 75 -34.77 2.83 14.20
C GLY A 75 -33.56 2.78 15.14
N GLU A 76 -32.92 1.61 15.30
CA GLU A 76 -31.77 1.43 16.16
C GLU A 76 -30.53 2.10 15.54
N VAL A 77 -29.79 2.85 16.37
CA VAL A 77 -28.51 3.48 15.97
C VAL A 77 -27.38 2.59 16.43
N SER A 78 -26.56 2.14 15.48
CA SER A 78 -25.32 1.41 15.74
C SER A 78 -24.11 2.24 15.31
N LEU A 79 -22.99 2.06 16.01
CA LEU A 79 -21.73 2.71 15.68
C LEU A 79 -20.82 1.69 15.01
N GLU A 80 -20.53 1.89 13.72
CA GLU A 80 -19.65 1.03 12.96
C GLU A 80 -18.33 1.73 12.63
N ARG A 81 -17.21 1.00 12.71
CA ARG A 81 -15.92 1.48 12.18
C ARG A 81 -15.79 1.09 10.72
N ARG A 82 -15.74 2.09 9.83
CA ARG A 82 -15.59 1.91 8.38
C ARG A 82 -14.28 2.51 7.88
N PHE A 83 -13.67 1.87 6.90
CA PHE A 83 -12.44 2.36 6.28
C PHE A 83 -12.76 3.24 5.08
N ASN A 84 -12.31 4.49 5.13
CA ASN A 84 -12.49 5.46 4.05
C ASN A 84 -11.30 5.40 3.08
N ALA A 85 -11.39 4.54 2.08
CA ALA A 85 -10.34 4.36 1.07
C ALA A 85 -10.06 5.66 0.28
N HIS A 86 -11.08 6.48 0.03
CA HIS A 86 -10.92 7.76 -0.64
C HIS A 86 -10.01 8.69 0.17
N ARG A 87 -10.29 8.85 1.47
CA ARG A 87 -9.49 9.66 2.39
C ARG A 87 -8.06 9.14 2.50
N TYR A 88 -7.88 7.83 2.54
CA TYR A 88 -6.56 7.19 2.55
C TYR A 88 -5.75 7.61 1.31
N TYR A 89 -6.26 7.35 0.10
CA TYR A 89 -5.52 7.60 -1.13
C TYR A 89 -5.31 9.09 -1.40
N GLU A 90 -6.27 9.93 -1.08
CA GLU A 90 -6.13 11.39 -1.18
C GLU A 90 -4.96 11.90 -0.33
N THR A 91 -4.91 11.47 0.94
CA THR A 91 -3.85 11.90 1.85
C THR A 91 -2.50 11.26 1.48
N ALA A 92 -2.51 10.00 1.03
CA ALA A 92 -1.32 9.31 0.55
C ALA A 92 -0.68 10.04 -0.64
N LEU A 93 -1.49 10.43 -1.63
CA LEU A 93 -1.02 11.19 -2.80
C LEU A 93 -0.47 12.56 -2.39
N MET A 94 -1.13 13.28 -1.50
CA MET A 94 -0.65 14.58 -1.00
C MET A 94 0.71 14.49 -0.29
N LEU A 95 0.99 13.38 0.39
CA LEU A 95 2.27 13.14 1.06
C LEU A 95 3.35 12.64 0.09
N ALA A 96 2.98 11.75 -0.83
CA ALA A 96 3.91 11.11 -1.76
C ALA A 96 4.33 12.02 -2.91
N LEU A 97 3.42 12.84 -3.44
CA LEU A 97 3.71 13.73 -4.56
C LEU A 97 4.58 14.91 -4.12
N GLU A 98 5.67 15.11 -4.86
CA GLU A 98 6.61 16.20 -4.69
C GLU A 98 6.42 17.23 -5.79
N GLU A 99 6.24 16.78 -7.04
CA GLU A 99 5.97 17.65 -8.17
C GLU A 99 4.96 17.02 -9.13
N GLY A 100 4.15 17.85 -9.76
CA GLY A 100 3.26 17.47 -10.85
C GLY A 100 3.58 18.21 -12.15
N PRO A 101 2.63 18.19 -13.11
CA PRO A 101 2.79 18.88 -14.38
C PRO A 101 3.06 20.38 -14.15
N GLY A 102 4.22 20.85 -14.59
CA GLY A 102 4.65 22.24 -14.39
C GLY A 102 5.63 22.45 -13.23
N GLY A 103 6.16 21.37 -12.63
CA GLY A 103 7.27 21.43 -11.68
C GLY A 103 6.89 21.98 -10.29
N LYS A 104 5.60 21.88 -9.93
CA LYS A 104 5.09 22.30 -8.62
C LYS A 104 4.36 21.17 -7.94
N LYS A 105 4.41 21.13 -6.60
CA LYS A 105 3.64 20.20 -5.80
C LYS A 105 2.13 20.42 -6.02
N PRO A 106 1.38 19.40 -6.46
CA PRO A 106 -0.06 19.51 -6.61
C PRO A 106 -0.74 19.78 -5.27
N THR A 107 -1.71 20.68 -5.29
CA THR A 107 -2.64 20.90 -4.18
C THR A 107 -3.76 19.86 -4.22
N LEU A 108 -4.46 19.72 -3.09
CA LEU A 108 -5.60 18.83 -3.01
C LEU A 108 -6.72 19.19 -4.00
N VAL A 109 -6.95 20.49 -4.21
CA VAL A 109 -7.95 20.99 -5.16
C VAL A 109 -7.58 20.57 -6.58
N GLU A 110 -6.31 20.71 -6.96
CA GLU A 110 -5.83 20.30 -8.28
C GLU A 110 -5.95 18.79 -8.48
N LEU A 111 -5.62 17.97 -7.46
CA LEU A 111 -5.81 16.52 -7.52
C LEU A 111 -7.27 16.14 -7.74
N ARG A 112 -8.21 16.77 -7.03
CA ARG A 112 -9.65 16.50 -7.17
C ARG A 112 -10.22 16.94 -8.53
N GLN A 113 -9.55 17.85 -9.23
CA GLN A 113 -9.91 18.27 -10.59
C GLN A 113 -9.35 17.36 -11.67
N LEU A 114 -8.43 16.44 -11.32
CA LEU A 114 -7.89 15.48 -12.27
C LEU A 114 -8.96 14.48 -12.72
N GLY A 115 -8.74 13.93 -13.91
CA GLY A 115 -9.53 12.84 -14.43
C GLY A 115 -9.41 11.57 -13.58
N SER A 116 -10.48 10.78 -13.50
CA SER A 116 -10.47 9.47 -12.84
C SER A 116 -9.41 8.51 -13.40
N ASP A 117 -9.11 8.63 -14.69
CA ASP A 117 -8.03 7.94 -15.39
C ASP A 117 -6.64 8.36 -14.89
N VAL A 118 -6.41 9.67 -14.71
CA VAL A 118 -5.17 10.21 -14.16
C VAL A 118 -5.01 9.81 -12.68
N ILE A 119 -6.08 9.92 -11.90
CA ILE A 119 -6.08 9.53 -10.49
C ILE A 119 -5.81 8.04 -10.31
N ARG A 120 -6.35 7.18 -11.18
CA ARG A 120 -6.07 5.74 -11.13
C ARG A 120 -4.59 5.44 -11.31
N SER A 121 -3.94 6.10 -12.28
CA SER A 121 -2.50 5.95 -12.51
C SER A 121 -1.67 6.45 -11.33
N LEU A 122 -2.07 7.58 -10.73
CA LEU A 122 -1.43 8.12 -9.53
C LEU A 122 -1.57 7.19 -8.32
N VAL A 123 -2.77 6.64 -8.11
CA VAL A 123 -3.05 5.72 -7.00
C VAL A 123 -2.23 4.43 -7.10
N ALA A 124 -1.90 3.98 -8.32
CA ALA A 124 -1.04 2.81 -8.52
C ALA A 124 0.40 3.02 -8.00
N ALA A 125 0.84 4.27 -7.83
CA ALA A 125 2.18 4.60 -7.33
C ALA A 125 2.26 4.72 -5.79
N VAL A 126 1.14 4.62 -5.07
CA VAL A 126 1.11 4.66 -3.60
C VAL A 126 0.79 3.27 -3.03
N PRO A 127 1.28 2.97 -1.81
CA PRO A 127 1.01 1.67 -1.19
C PRO A 127 -0.49 1.43 -1.00
N SER A 128 -0.93 0.21 -1.30
CA SER A 128 -2.30 -0.23 -1.02
C SER A 128 -2.48 -0.42 0.49
N PRO A 129 -3.62 0.00 1.08
CA PRO A 129 -3.94 -0.36 2.45
C PRO A 129 -4.23 -1.87 2.44
N ASN A 130 -3.30 -2.71 2.89
CA ASN A 130 -3.56 -4.14 3.01
C ASN A 130 -4.55 -4.37 4.17
N LEU A 131 -5.84 -4.26 3.86
CA LEU A 131 -6.94 -4.26 4.83
C LEU A 131 -7.08 -5.59 5.56
N ALA A 132 -6.69 -6.72 4.95
CA ALA A 132 -6.88 -8.05 5.54
C ALA A 132 -6.17 -8.21 6.89
N SER A 133 -4.92 -7.78 7.01
CA SER A 133 -4.17 -7.86 8.28
C SER A 133 -4.62 -6.83 9.32
N GLN A 134 -5.13 -5.68 8.87
CA GLN A 134 -5.55 -4.57 9.73
C GLN A 134 -6.93 -4.82 10.33
N VAL A 135 -7.85 -5.42 9.57
CA VAL A 135 -9.17 -5.87 10.04
C VAL A 135 -9.02 -6.93 11.14
N GLU A 136 -8.05 -7.85 11.03
CA GLU A 136 -7.79 -8.82 12.11
C GLU A 136 -7.24 -8.18 13.39
N LYS A 137 -6.43 -7.12 13.28
CA LYS A 137 -5.96 -6.35 14.45
C LYS A 137 -7.11 -5.57 15.10
N ALA A 138 -7.92 -4.87 14.31
CA ALA A 138 -9.05 -4.09 14.81
C ALA A 138 -10.15 -4.94 15.48
N LYS A 139 -10.17 -6.26 15.25
CA LYS A 139 -11.07 -7.21 15.93
C LYS A 139 -10.52 -7.74 17.26
N LYS A 140 -9.24 -7.52 17.56
CA LYS A 140 -8.56 -8.01 18.77
C LYS A 140 -8.44 -6.94 19.87
N ASP A 141 -8.59 -5.67 19.51
CA ASP A 141 -8.70 -4.53 20.43
C ASP A 141 -10.17 -4.20 20.71
#